data_AF-H5SBW9-F1
#
_entry.id   AF-H5SBW9-F1
#
_cell.length_a   1.000
_cell.length_b   1.000
_cell.length_c   1.000
_cell.angle_alpha   90.00
_cell.angle_beta   90.00
_cell.angle_gamma   90.00
#
_symmetry.space_group_name_H-M   'P 1'
#
loop_
_entity.id
_entity.type
_entity.pdbx_description
1 polymer ?
#
loop_
_entity_poly.entity_id
_entity_poly.type
_entity_poly.pdbx_seq_one_letter_code
_entity_poly.pdbx_strand_id
1 'polypeptide(L)'
;MPEAYLVGGFLGSGKTTFVIESLIPLLRDRTGRYITVIVNDYGEVGFDKIKYYQEKLQVLGIDGACICCSAGDALLRSLNTIKDSTSAVIIETSGVSSLYPVMEAVESSGYSLEMVFVCVSADIPERLFRSPLVMSQIELAQCVILTKADLVNDSLLRDRIRELQKLKKLFFLSYEGKVDRSLEDLLKVGADLPHTSSEANIKPDSPPRFYSYTIKPKGYYLREEVEDFFKKLPPEIYRAKGILYIAQSPIPLAFNYTCGYMSWERIDYTEESFLTFIGEVPCHPYLKDFPSPCERPQDLMIPITSYDTRNGIAYYRRKIVSERRAIKEVIKTLEKEDFVIVSAGSYDLEPYKTLRISDYSYSALVKMKENLEMEKKRVILLMKDIPDGVASFFVDALSRTHKIIHLGSRYLLPESYTSIKLNSNEKIKAFLEILSAFSNCPYADKDL
;
A
#
# COMPACT_ATOMS: atom_id res chain seq x y z
N MET A 1 20.86 -28.89 -2.28
CA MET A 1 21.10 -27.43 -2.36
C MET A 1 19.76 -26.75 -2.18
N PRO A 2 19.67 -25.59 -1.50
CA PRO A 2 18.43 -24.83 -1.45
C PRO A 2 18.01 -24.41 -2.86
N GLU A 3 16.70 -24.42 -3.11
CA GLU A 3 16.11 -24.04 -4.40
C GLU A 3 16.12 -22.51 -4.55
N ALA A 4 16.32 -22.02 -5.76
CA ALA A 4 16.24 -20.60 -6.08
C ALA A 4 15.27 -20.36 -7.25
N TYR A 5 14.39 -19.38 -7.07
CA TYR A 5 13.42 -18.94 -8.06
C TYR A 5 13.68 -17.47 -8.37
N LEU A 6 13.97 -17.15 -9.63
CA LEU A 6 14.24 -15.79 -10.07
C LEU A 6 12.98 -15.17 -10.66
N VAL A 7 12.63 -13.96 -10.22
CA VAL A 7 11.49 -13.20 -10.74
C VAL A 7 11.99 -11.87 -11.34
N GLY A 8 11.89 -11.79 -12.66
CA GLY A 8 12.21 -10.64 -13.50
C GLY A 8 10.99 -9.96 -14.09
N GLY A 9 11.22 -8.89 -14.83
CA GLY A 9 10.19 -8.15 -15.55
C GLY A 9 10.29 -6.64 -15.33
N PHE A 10 9.76 -5.88 -16.29
CA PHE A 10 9.86 -4.43 -16.31
C PHE A 10 9.21 -3.74 -15.09
N LEU A 11 9.46 -2.45 -14.92
CA LEU A 11 8.84 -1.61 -13.89
C LEU A 11 7.31 -1.72 -13.93
N GLY A 12 6.72 -2.10 -12.79
CA GLY A 12 5.27 -2.20 -12.64
C GLY A 12 4.59 -3.32 -13.41
N SER A 13 5.35 -4.34 -13.85
CA SER A 13 4.81 -5.53 -14.49
C SER A 13 4.11 -6.51 -13.54
N GLY A 14 3.92 -6.17 -12.26
CA GLY A 14 3.21 -7.02 -11.30
C GLY A 14 4.07 -8.10 -10.62
N LYS A 15 5.41 -8.02 -10.69
CA LYS A 15 6.35 -8.97 -10.04
C LYS A 15 5.99 -9.27 -8.57
N THR A 16 5.99 -8.25 -7.72
CA THR A 16 5.66 -8.37 -6.28
C THR A 16 4.30 -9.04 -6.05
N THR A 17 3.28 -8.67 -6.84
CA THR A 17 1.95 -9.27 -6.75
C THR A 17 1.97 -10.75 -7.15
N PHE A 18 2.64 -11.11 -8.25
CA PHE A 18 2.80 -12.49 -8.67
C PHE A 18 3.52 -13.33 -7.60
N VAL A 19 4.57 -12.78 -6.97
CA VAL A 19 5.29 -13.46 -5.90
C VAL A 19 4.36 -13.75 -4.71
N ILE A 20 3.63 -12.74 -4.24
CA ILE A 20 2.76 -12.84 -3.06
C ILE A 20 1.53 -13.73 -3.32
N GLU A 21 0.81 -13.48 -4.42
CA GLU A 21 -0.51 -14.08 -4.69
C GLU A 21 -0.43 -15.45 -5.36
N SER A 22 0.68 -15.75 -6.04
CA SER A 22 0.84 -17.01 -6.79
C SER A 22 2.05 -17.81 -6.31
N LEU A 23 3.27 -17.30 -6.48
CA LEU A 23 4.47 -18.13 -6.33
C LEU A 23 4.67 -18.63 -4.89
N ILE A 24 4.50 -17.77 -3.89
CA ILE A 24 4.66 -18.14 -2.47
C ILE A 24 3.65 -19.22 -2.05
N PRO A 25 2.32 -19.06 -2.29
CA PRO A 25 1.35 -20.12 -2.03
C PRO A 25 1.76 -21.47 -2.62
N LEU A 26 2.16 -21.49 -3.91
CA LEU A 26 2.56 -22.74 -4.59
C LEU A 26 3.80 -23.39 -3.96
N LEU A 27 4.79 -22.58 -3.56
CA LEU A 27 6.01 -23.09 -2.96
C LEU A 27 5.82 -23.53 -1.50
N ARG A 28 4.93 -22.87 -0.75
CA ARG A 28 4.58 -23.28 0.63
C ARG A 28 3.98 -24.69 0.64
N ASP A 29 3.07 -24.96 -0.30
CA ASP A 29 2.40 -26.26 -0.42
C ASP A 29 3.37 -27.38 -0.84
N ARG A 30 4.40 -27.05 -1.62
CA ARG A 30 5.40 -28.02 -2.10
C ARG A 30 6.51 -28.32 -1.08
N THR A 31 7.06 -27.28 -0.47
CA THR A 31 8.31 -27.39 0.29
C THR A 31 8.08 -27.62 1.78
N GLY A 32 6.90 -27.26 2.31
CA GLY A 32 6.57 -27.36 3.73
C GLY A 32 7.52 -26.60 4.66
N ARG A 33 8.34 -25.68 4.14
CA ARG A 33 9.51 -25.09 4.82
C ARG A 33 9.60 -23.56 4.64
N TYR A 34 10.57 -22.97 5.35
CA TYR A 34 10.88 -21.53 5.35
C TYR A 34 11.32 -21.06 3.96
N ILE A 35 10.51 -20.19 3.36
CA ILE A 35 10.81 -19.48 2.11
C ILE A 35 11.33 -18.10 2.48
N THR A 36 12.48 -17.73 1.92
CA THR A 36 13.05 -16.39 2.07
C THR A 36 12.85 -15.61 0.77
N VAL A 37 12.38 -14.37 0.86
CA VAL A 37 12.28 -13.47 -0.29
C VAL A 37 13.42 -12.47 -0.23
N ILE A 38 14.23 -12.41 -1.30
CA ILE A 38 15.21 -11.35 -1.51
C ILE A 38 14.62 -10.35 -2.50
N VAL A 39 14.49 -9.10 -2.07
CA VAL A 39 13.97 -8.01 -2.90
C VAL A 39 15.09 -7.04 -3.24
N ASN A 40 15.34 -6.91 -4.53
CA ASN A 40 16.22 -5.88 -5.07
C ASN A 40 15.36 -4.75 -5.67
N ASP A 41 15.15 -3.69 -4.87
CA ASP A 41 14.41 -2.51 -5.30
C ASP A 41 15.35 -1.52 -6.01
N TYR A 42 14.82 -0.78 -7.00
CA TYR A 42 15.57 0.27 -7.68
C TYR A 42 15.26 1.62 -7.01
N GLY A 43 16.22 2.14 -6.24
CA GLY A 43 16.06 3.41 -5.54
C GLY A 43 16.78 3.44 -4.21
N GLU A 44 16.82 4.61 -3.58
CA GLU A 44 17.46 4.81 -2.27
C GLU A 44 16.64 4.25 -1.10
N VAL A 45 15.33 4.01 -1.31
CA VAL A 45 14.40 3.58 -0.26
C VAL A 45 13.65 2.33 -0.73
N GLY A 46 13.80 1.22 -0.01
CA GLY A 46 13.21 -0.09 -0.35
C GLY A 46 11.72 -0.17 -0.06
N PHE A 47 10.92 0.52 -0.89
CA PHE A 47 9.46 0.59 -0.76
C PHE A 47 8.80 -0.79 -0.92
N ASP A 48 9.35 -1.65 -1.79
CA ASP A 48 8.75 -2.96 -2.07
C ASP A 48 8.83 -3.93 -0.88
N LYS A 49 9.70 -3.69 0.12
CA LYS A 49 9.76 -4.50 1.35
C LYS A 49 8.47 -4.41 2.18
N ILE A 50 7.79 -3.27 2.16
CA ILE A 50 6.60 -3.00 2.96
C ILE A 50 5.48 -3.98 2.64
N LYS A 51 5.27 -4.28 1.35
CA LYS A 51 4.22 -5.20 0.90
C LYS A 51 4.46 -6.63 1.42
N TYR A 52 5.72 -7.04 1.52
CA TYR A 52 6.04 -8.38 2.03
C TYR A 52 5.99 -8.49 3.56
N TYR A 53 6.26 -7.41 4.30
CA TYR A 53 6.13 -7.42 5.77
C TYR A 53 4.69 -7.66 6.23
N GLN A 54 3.70 -7.14 5.49
CA GLN A 54 2.28 -7.37 5.77
C GLN A 54 1.90 -8.86 5.72
N GLU A 55 2.60 -9.64 4.90
CA GLU A 55 2.39 -11.08 4.71
C GLU A 55 3.19 -11.97 5.69
N LYS A 56 3.86 -11.37 6.69
CA LYS A 56 4.68 -12.06 7.71
C LYS A 56 5.77 -12.95 7.10
N LEU A 57 6.32 -12.54 5.96
CA LEU A 57 7.39 -13.26 5.26
C LEU A 57 8.77 -12.85 5.80
N GLN A 58 9.75 -13.76 5.73
CA GLN A 58 11.15 -13.39 5.94
C GLN A 58 11.67 -12.72 4.67
N VAL A 59 11.93 -11.42 4.77
CA VAL A 59 12.32 -10.57 3.63
C VAL A 59 13.70 -10.01 3.89
N LEU A 60 14.62 -10.22 2.94
CA LEU A 60 15.91 -9.55 2.89
C LEU A 60 15.90 -8.53 1.76
N GLY A 61 16.15 -7.27 2.11
CA GLY A 61 16.30 -6.22 1.13
C GLY A 61 17.75 -5.94 0.81
N ILE A 62 18.06 -5.70 -0.46
CA ILE A 62 19.35 -5.20 -0.90
C ILE A 62 19.19 -3.69 -1.16
N ASP A 63 19.66 -2.86 -0.22
CA ASP A 63 19.52 -1.40 -0.29
C ASP A 63 20.69 -0.74 -1.03
N GLY A 64 20.42 0.38 -1.71
CA GLY A 64 21.38 1.47 -1.83
C GLY A 64 22.44 1.41 -2.94
N ALA A 65 22.37 0.50 -3.91
CA ALA A 65 23.12 0.64 -5.16
C ALA A 65 22.50 -0.27 -6.21
N CYS A 66 22.27 0.26 -7.42
CA CYS A 66 21.78 -0.52 -8.54
C CYS A 66 22.51 -1.86 -8.65
N ILE A 67 21.73 -2.94 -8.79
CA ILE A 67 22.20 -4.29 -9.17
C ILE A 67 22.84 -4.34 -10.57
N CYS A 68 23.30 -3.20 -11.11
CA CYS A 68 24.07 -3.14 -12.35
C CYS A 68 25.57 -2.86 -12.15
N CYS A 69 26.06 -2.49 -10.95
CA CYS A 69 27.49 -2.17 -10.74
C CYS A 69 28.18 -2.96 -9.60
N SER A 70 27.46 -3.37 -8.53
CA SER A 70 28.01 -4.04 -7.33
C SER A 70 27.13 -5.20 -6.84
N ALA A 71 26.41 -5.80 -7.79
CA ALA A 71 25.16 -6.51 -7.60
C ALA A 71 25.29 -7.96 -7.18
N GLY A 72 26.15 -8.68 -7.91
CA GLY A 72 26.44 -10.07 -7.66
C GLY A 72 26.96 -10.22 -6.24
N ASP A 73 27.91 -9.38 -5.83
CA ASP A 73 28.51 -9.46 -4.50
C ASP A 73 27.52 -9.22 -3.35
N ALA A 74 26.62 -8.23 -3.49
CA ALA A 74 25.60 -7.96 -2.47
C ALA A 74 24.60 -9.11 -2.36
N LEU A 75 24.12 -9.62 -3.51
CA LEU A 75 23.23 -10.77 -3.56
C LEU A 75 23.91 -12.04 -3.03
N LEU A 76 25.16 -12.31 -3.42
CA LEU A 76 25.97 -13.43 -2.94
C LEU A 76 26.11 -13.40 -1.41
N ARG A 77 26.38 -12.23 -0.82
CA ARG A 77 26.44 -12.08 0.64
C ARG A 77 25.09 -12.40 1.31
N SER A 78 24.00 -11.88 0.75
CA SER A 78 22.65 -12.17 1.27
C SER A 78 22.31 -13.65 1.15
N LEU A 79 22.58 -14.28 0.00
CA LEU A 79 22.36 -15.70 -0.24
C LEU A 79 23.17 -16.59 0.70
N ASN A 80 24.44 -16.25 0.95
CA ASN A 80 25.30 -16.96 1.90
C ASN A 80 24.81 -16.86 3.34
N THR A 81 24.23 -15.71 3.72
CA THR A 81 23.74 -15.48 5.10
C THR A 81 22.53 -16.37 5.42
N ILE A 82 21.69 -16.69 4.44
CA ILE A 82 20.45 -17.46 4.65
C ILE A 82 20.56 -18.92 4.23
N LYS A 83 21.66 -19.32 3.59
CA LYS A 83 21.82 -20.63 2.94
C LYS A 83 21.47 -21.82 3.83
N ASP A 84 21.84 -21.76 5.11
CA ASP A 84 21.60 -22.84 6.06
C ASP A 84 20.22 -22.77 6.75
N SER A 85 19.49 -21.67 6.57
CA SER A 85 18.19 -21.41 7.21
C SER A 85 17.01 -21.40 6.25
N THR A 86 17.26 -21.42 4.94
CA THR A 86 16.22 -21.39 3.90
C THR A 86 16.17 -22.69 3.11
N SER A 87 14.97 -23.12 2.73
CA SER A 87 14.80 -24.27 1.83
C SER A 87 14.61 -23.85 0.39
N ALA A 88 14.02 -22.67 0.20
CA ALA A 88 13.83 -22.05 -1.10
C ALA A 88 13.97 -20.53 -0.96
N VAL A 89 14.67 -19.91 -1.90
CA VAL A 89 14.77 -18.45 -2.01
C VAL A 89 14.04 -17.97 -3.26
N ILE A 90 13.23 -16.93 -3.10
CA ILE A 90 12.66 -16.17 -4.21
C ILE A 90 13.46 -14.88 -4.34
N ILE A 91 13.96 -14.59 -5.54
CA ILE A 91 14.75 -13.39 -5.81
C ILE A 91 13.95 -12.51 -6.75
N GLU A 92 13.38 -11.42 -6.24
CA GLU A 92 12.75 -10.39 -7.05
C GLU A 92 13.81 -9.38 -7.50
N THR A 93 14.03 -9.29 -8.81
CA THR A 93 14.97 -8.33 -9.39
C THR A 93 14.33 -6.96 -9.60
N SER A 94 15.17 -5.92 -9.68
CA SER A 94 14.67 -4.60 -10.01
C SER A 94 14.11 -4.55 -11.42
N GLY A 95 13.09 -3.72 -11.64
CA GLY A 95 12.41 -3.67 -12.95
C GLY A 95 13.24 -3.13 -14.11
N VAL A 96 14.47 -2.68 -13.86
CA VAL A 96 15.42 -2.18 -14.86
C VAL A 96 16.74 -2.95 -14.87
N SER A 97 16.82 -4.09 -14.16
CA SER A 97 18.01 -4.93 -14.10
C SER A 97 18.08 -5.92 -15.26
N SER A 98 19.31 -6.16 -15.74
CA SER A 98 19.61 -7.39 -16.49
C SER A 98 19.52 -8.59 -15.53
N LEU A 99 18.96 -9.70 -15.99
CA LEU A 99 18.84 -10.92 -15.20
C LEU A 99 20.14 -11.74 -15.18
N TYR A 100 20.98 -11.59 -16.20
CA TYR A 100 22.18 -12.41 -16.36
C TYR A 100 23.14 -12.36 -15.15
N PRO A 101 23.54 -11.18 -14.62
CA PRO A 101 24.43 -11.11 -13.45
C PRO A 101 23.80 -11.69 -12.17
N VAL A 102 22.46 -11.68 -12.09
CA VAL A 102 21.72 -12.26 -10.96
C VAL A 102 21.72 -13.77 -11.05
N MET A 103 21.47 -14.32 -12.24
CA MET A 103 21.55 -15.77 -12.50
C MET A 103 22.96 -16.31 -12.19
N GLU A 104 24.00 -15.65 -12.70
CA GLU A 104 25.40 -16.02 -12.44
C GLU A 104 25.74 -16.01 -10.94
N ALA A 105 25.25 -15.01 -10.20
CA ALA A 105 25.42 -14.93 -8.75
C ALA A 105 24.70 -16.08 -8.01
N VAL A 106 23.49 -16.44 -8.44
CA VAL A 106 22.73 -17.57 -7.86
C VAL A 106 23.46 -18.89 -8.11
N GLU A 107 23.88 -19.15 -9.35
CA GLU A 107 24.62 -20.36 -9.71
C GLU A 107 25.94 -20.48 -8.92
N SER A 108 26.64 -19.36 -8.75
CA SER A 108 27.89 -19.28 -7.98
C SER A 108 27.71 -19.40 -6.46
N SER A 109 26.48 -19.24 -5.95
CA SER A 109 26.17 -19.31 -4.51
C SER A 109 25.90 -20.72 -3.99
N GLY A 110 25.86 -21.73 -4.87
CA GLY A 110 25.54 -23.12 -4.53
C GLY A 110 24.06 -23.35 -4.19
N TYR A 111 23.18 -22.53 -4.76
CA TYR A 111 21.74 -22.76 -4.86
C TYR A 111 21.45 -23.45 -6.19
N SER A 112 20.36 -24.20 -6.25
CA SER A 112 19.84 -24.76 -7.50
C SER A 112 18.86 -23.76 -8.11
N LEU A 113 19.21 -23.15 -9.26
CA LEU A 113 18.30 -22.24 -9.96
C LEU A 113 17.22 -23.07 -10.67
N GLU A 114 16.06 -23.19 -10.04
CA GLU A 114 14.96 -24.04 -10.50
C GLU A 114 14.18 -23.40 -11.64
N MET A 115 13.94 -22.08 -11.55
CA MET A 115 13.10 -21.39 -12.53
C MET A 115 13.40 -19.90 -12.63
N VAL A 116 13.37 -19.39 -13.86
CA VAL A 116 13.35 -17.95 -14.18
C VAL A 116 11.98 -17.54 -14.71
N PHE A 117 11.23 -16.82 -13.89
CA PHE A 117 9.97 -16.19 -14.24
C PHE A 117 10.19 -14.75 -14.70
N VAL A 118 9.51 -14.33 -15.77
CA VAL A 118 9.48 -12.91 -16.18
C VAL A 118 8.06 -12.43 -16.30
N CYS A 119 7.71 -11.47 -15.45
CA CYS A 119 6.41 -10.81 -15.49
C CYS A 119 6.40 -9.75 -16.59
N VAL A 120 5.48 -9.88 -17.55
CA VAL A 120 5.24 -8.92 -18.62
C VAL A 120 3.81 -8.42 -18.48
N SER A 121 3.62 -7.10 -18.38
CA SER A 121 2.29 -6.52 -18.28
C SER A 121 1.59 -6.50 -19.62
N ALA A 122 0.33 -6.90 -19.71
CA ALA A 122 -0.42 -6.87 -20.97
C ALA A 122 -0.62 -5.44 -21.51
N ASP A 123 -0.73 -4.45 -20.61
CA ASP A 123 -0.86 -3.02 -20.89
C ASP A 123 0.48 -2.33 -21.20
N ILE A 124 1.61 -3.05 -21.24
CA ILE A 124 2.92 -2.45 -21.50
C ILE A 124 2.92 -1.73 -22.87
N PRO A 125 3.38 -0.47 -22.94
CA PRO A 125 3.50 0.25 -24.21
C PRO A 125 4.36 -0.51 -25.22
N GLU A 126 3.97 -0.48 -26.50
CA GLU A 126 4.65 -1.25 -27.55
C GLU A 126 6.15 -0.93 -27.66
N ARG A 127 6.51 0.35 -27.51
CA ARG A 127 7.90 0.81 -27.50
C ARG A 127 8.72 0.12 -26.40
N LEU A 128 8.12 -0.03 -25.21
CA LEU A 128 8.77 -0.64 -24.05
C LEU A 128 8.82 -2.16 -24.18
N PHE A 129 7.75 -2.79 -24.68
CA PHE A 129 7.73 -4.23 -24.97
C PHE A 129 8.90 -4.64 -25.87
N ARG A 130 9.16 -3.84 -26.91
CA ARG A 130 10.25 -4.05 -27.87
C ARG A 130 11.60 -3.50 -27.42
N SER A 131 11.72 -2.96 -26.21
CA SER A 131 12.99 -2.43 -25.73
C SER A 131 14.01 -3.56 -25.54
N PRO A 132 15.33 -3.30 -25.75
CA PRO A 132 16.37 -4.32 -25.58
C PRO A 132 16.36 -4.96 -24.19
N LEU A 133 16.04 -4.18 -23.15
CA LEU A 133 15.93 -4.68 -21.78
C LEU A 133 14.79 -5.69 -21.64
N VAL A 134 13.57 -5.32 -22.05
CA VAL A 134 12.39 -6.20 -21.88
C VAL A 134 12.54 -7.45 -22.72
N MET A 135 13.02 -7.32 -23.96
CA MET A 135 13.28 -8.47 -24.82
C MET A 135 14.34 -9.40 -24.24
N SER A 136 15.46 -8.86 -23.72
CA SER A 136 16.49 -9.66 -23.05
C SER A 136 15.95 -10.37 -21.80
N GLN A 137 15.09 -9.73 -21.01
CA GLN A 137 14.43 -10.38 -19.88
C GLN A 137 13.55 -11.54 -20.37
N ILE A 138 12.69 -11.31 -21.36
CA ILE A 138 11.81 -12.36 -21.94
C ILE A 138 12.64 -13.52 -22.51
N GLU A 139 13.75 -13.22 -23.18
CA GLU A 139 14.65 -14.22 -23.75
C GLU A 139 15.30 -15.10 -22.68
N LEU A 140 15.67 -14.55 -21.52
CA LEU A 140 16.20 -15.30 -20.38
C LEU A 140 15.11 -16.04 -19.59
N ALA A 141 13.84 -15.72 -19.80
CA ALA A 141 12.73 -16.36 -19.11
C ALA A 141 12.52 -17.81 -19.55
N GLN A 142 12.42 -18.72 -18.59
CA GLN A 142 11.88 -20.07 -18.82
C GLN A 142 10.34 -20.04 -18.84
N CYS A 143 9.74 -19.12 -18.08
CA CYS A 143 8.31 -18.89 -18.10
C CYS A 143 7.98 -17.40 -18.02
N VAL A 144 7.11 -16.94 -18.93
CA VAL A 144 6.58 -15.58 -18.91
C VAL A 144 5.23 -15.58 -18.19
N ILE A 145 5.05 -14.66 -17.25
CA ILE A 145 3.74 -14.40 -16.64
C ILE A 145 3.17 -13.14 -17.29
N LEU A 146 2.14 -13.29 -18.12
CA LEU A 146 1.45 -12.18 -18.76
C LEU A 146 0.43 -11.61 -17.76
N THR A 147 0.82 -10.55 -17.06
CA THR A 147 0.04 -9.93 -15.98
C THR A 147 -0.94 -8.89 -16.49
N LYS A 148 -1.92 -8.53 -15.64
CA LYS A 148 -2.98 -7.57 -15.95
C LYS A 148 -3.80 -7.95 -17.19
N ALA A 149 -3.96 -9.26 -17.44
CA ALA A 149 -4.75 -9.73 -18.58
C ALA A 149 -6.23 -9.32 -18.45
N ASP A 150 -6.71 -9.13 -17.21
CA ASP A 150 -8.03 -8.60 -16.86
C ASP A 150 -8.23 -7.11 -17.18
N LEU A 151 -7.15 -6.33 -17.33
CA LEU A 151 -7.24 -4.87 -17.48
C LEU A 151 -7.15 -4.37 -18.93
N VAL A 152 -6.94 -5.28 -19.89
CA VAL A 152 -6.82 -4.93 -21.31
C VAL A 152 -7.98 -5.51 -22.12
N ASN A 153 -8.26 -4.91 -23.28
CA ASN A 153 -9.25 -5.46 -24.19
C ASN A 153 -8.73 -6.73 -24.89
N ASP A 154 -9.66 -7.55 -25.38
CA ASP A 154 -9.36 -8.81 -26.06
C ASP A 154 -8.42 -8.68 -27.27
N SER A 155 -8.47 -7.55 -27.98
CA SER A 155 -7.61 -7.35 -29.15
C SER A 155 -6.15 -7.24 -28.74
N LEU A 156 -5.86 -6.36 -27.78
CA LEU A 156 -4.50 -6.17 -27.26
C LEU A 156 -3.98 -7.43 -26.59
N LEU A 157 -4.82 -8.13 -25.81
CA LEU A 157 -4.44 -9.39 -25.18
C LEU A 157 -4.06 -10.46 -26.21
N ARG A 158 -4.87 -10.62 -27.27
CA ARG A 158 -4.55 -11.56 -28.37
C ARG A 158 -3.25 -11.21 -29.07
N ASP A 159 -2.97 -9.93 -29.27
CA ASP A 159 -1.73 -9.51 -29.91
C ASP A 159 -0.51 -9.80 -29.01
N ARG A 160 -0.59 -9.53 -27.70
CA ARG A 160 0.46 -9.89 -26.74
C ARG A 160 0.72 -11.41 -26.69
N ILE A 161 -0.35 -12.21 -26.69
CA ILE A 161 -0.25 -13.67 -26.76
C ILE A 161 0.47 -14.12 -28.03
N ARG A 162 0.11 -13.54 -29.19
CA ARG A 162 0.75 -13.87 -30.46
C ARG A 162 2.24 -13.54 -30.46
N GLU A 163 2.65 -12.42 -29.87
CA GLU A 163 4.06 -12.06 -29.77
C GLU A 163 4.83 -13.07 -28.90
N LEU A 164 4.31 -13.46 -27.74
CA LEU A 164 4.93 -14.48 -26.88
C LEU A 164 5.00 -15.86 -27.56
N GLN A 165 3.97 -16.22 -28.32
CA GLN A 165 3.95 -17.45 -29.13
C GLN A 165 5.03 -17.44 -30.23
N LYS A 166 5.24 -16.30 -30.92
CA LYS A 166 6.31 -16.16 -31.92
C LYS A 166 7.70 -16.32 -31.30
N LEU A 167 7.88 -15.82 -30.08
CA LEU A 167 9.11 -16.00 -29.30
C LEU A 167 9.27 -17.43 -28.76
N LYS A 168 8.31 -18.32 -29.01
CA LYS A 168 8.26 -19.72 -28.53
C LYS A 168 8.44 -19.82 -27.00
N LYS A 169 7.91 -18.84 -26.27
CA LYS A 169 7.99 -18.80 -24.82
C LYS A 169 6.82 -19.56 -24.21
N LEU A 170 7.10 -20.33 -23.16
CA LEU A 170 6.05 -20.80 -22.27
C LEU A 170 5.51 -19.58 -21.49
N PHE A 171 4.19 -19.42 -21.46
CA PHE A 171 3.58 -18.34 -20.71
C PHE A 171 2.27 -18.75 -20.05
N PHE A 172 1.96 -18.08 -18.94
CA PHE A 172 0.65 -18.14 -18.30
C PHE A 172 0.03 -16.76 -18.21
N LEU A 173 -1.29 -16.71 -18.27
CA LEU A 173 -2.05 -15.49 -18.03
C LEU A 173 -2.24 -15.31 -16.52
N SER A 174 -2.11 -14.08 -16.07
CA SER A 174 -2.49 -13.70 -14.71
C SER A 174 -3.67 -12.73 -14.74
N TYR A 175 -4.69 -13.07 -13.95
CA TYR A 175 -5.89 -12.29 -13.72
C TYR A 175 -5.92 -11.89 -12.24
N GLU A 176 -6.06 -10.59 -11.96
CA GLU A 176 -6.08 -10.07 -10.58
C GLU A 176 -4.86 -10.53 -9.75
N GLY A 177 -3.69 -10.66 -10.39
CA GLY A 177 -2.45 -11.09 -9.74
C GLY A 177 -2.30 -12.60 -9.52
N LYS A 178 -3.31 -13.40 -9.87
CA LYS A 178 -3.30 -14.87 -9.72
C LYS A 178 -3.04 -15.55 -11.05
N VAL A 179 -2.29 -16.65 -11.00
CA VAL A 179 -2.06 -17.55 -12.13
C VAL A 179 -2.81 -18.86 -11.89
N ASP A 180 -3.30 -19.49 -12.96
CA ASP A 180 -4.00 -20.78 -12.87
C ASP A 180 -3.09 -21.91 -12.34
N ARG A 181 -3.72 -22.93 -11.74
CA ARG A 181 -3.11 -24.13 -11.13
C ARG A 181 -2.20 -24.90 -12.06
N SER A 182 -2.31 -24.72 -13.39
CA SER A 182 -1.37 -25.28 -14.35
C SER A 182 0.08 -24.89 -14.09
N LEU A 183 0.33 -23.78 -13.37
CA LEU A 183 1.67 -23.40 -12.93
C LEU A 183 2.25 -24.38 -11.89
N GLU A 184 1.41 -25.00 -11.06
CA GLU A 184 1.85 -26.04 -10.11
C GLU A 184 2.45 -27.23 -10.84
N ASP A 185 1.82 -27.65 -11.94
CA ASP A 185 2.28 -28.80 -12.70
C ASP A 185 3.63 -28.51 -13.35
N LEU A 186 3.87 -27.27 -13.78
CA LEU A 186 5.19 -26.84 -14.23
C LEU A 186 6.25 -26.97 -13.13
N LEU A 187 5.94 -26.52 -11.92
CA LEU A 187 6.84 -26.60 -10.78
C LEU A 187 7.10 -28.05 -10.36
N LYS A 188 6.09 -28.93 -10.43
CA LYS A 188 6.21 -30.38 -10.14
C LYS A 188 7.12 -31.10 -11.13
N VAL A 189 7.11 -30.68 -12.39
CA VAL A 189 7.91 -31.27 -13.49
C VAL A 189 9.37 -30.77 -13.47
N GLY A 190 9.73 -29.84 -12.58
CA GLY A 190 11.03 -29.16 -12.56
C GLY A 190 12.23 -30.01 -13.03
N ALA A 191 13.04 -29.40 -13.91
CA ALA A 191 14.39 -29.81 -14.36
C ALA A 191 14.63 -30.22 -15.83
N ASP A 192 13.68 -30.08 -16.78
CA ASP A 192 13.93 -30.39 -18.22
C ASP A 192 13.57 -29.26 -19.20
N LEU A 193 13.19 -28.08 -18.70
CA LEU A 193 13.04 -26.91 -19.59
C LEU A 193 14.43 -26.46 -20.01
N PRO A 194 14.73 -26.38 -21.32
CA PRO A 194 16.05 -26.00 -21.78
C PRO A 194 16.42 -24.65 -21.16
N HIS A 195 17.48 -24.63 -20.36
CA HIS A 195 18.18 -23.39 -20.10
C HIS A 195 18.56 -22.85 -21.46
N THR A 196 18.07 -21.67 -21.82
CA THR A 196 18.61 -20.96 -22.98
C THR A 196 20.10 -20.83 -22.71
N SER A 197 20.90 -21.59 -23.46
CA SER A 197 22.33 -21.66 -23.30
C SER A 197 22.90 -20.25 -23.34
N SER A 198 23.83 -19.98 -22.43
CA SER A 198 24.62 -18.76 -22.28
C SER A 198 25.43 -18.35 -23.53
N GLU A 199 25.23 -19.02 -24.66
CA GLU A 199 25.84 -18.72 -25.97
C GLU A 199 25.07 -17.67 -26.79
N ALA A 200 23.93 -17.18 -26.29
CA ALA A 200 23.39 -15.94 -26.83
C ALA A 200 24.39 -14.82 -26.51
N ASN A 201 25.17 -14.42 -27.52
CA ASN A 201 26.07 -13.26 -27.57
C ASN A 201 25.33 -11.92 -27.34
N ILE A 202 24.47 -11.84 -26.33
CA ILE A 202 23.78 -10.65 -25.90
C ILE A 202 24.60 -10.09 -24.74
N LYS A 203 25.81 -9.62 -25.05
CA LYS A 203 26.30 -8.47 -24.30
C LYS A 203 25.42 -7.32 -24.76
N PRO A 204 24.55 -6.75 -23.92
CA PRO A 204 23.83 -5.56 -24.31
C PRO A 204 24.89 -4.51 -24.68
N ASP A 205 24.76 -3.88 -25.84
CA ASP A 205 25.51 -2.69 -26.22
C ASP A 205 25.20 -1.57 -25.21
N SER A 206 25.82 -1.63 -24.03
CA SER A 206 25.48 -0.87 -22.84
C SER A 206 24.02 -1.07 -22.37
N PRO A 207 23.75 -1.34 -21.08
CA PRO A 207 22.38 -1.33 -20.58
C PRO A 207 21.75 0.06 -20.85
N PRO A 208 20.45 0.14 -21.21
CA PRO A 208 19.78 1.43 -21.37
C PRO A 208 19.99 2.27 -20.10
N ARG A 209 20.41 3.52 -20.28
CA ARG A 209 20.74 4.41 -19.16
C ARG A 209 19.45 4.87 -18.50
N PHE A 210 19.10 4.26 -17.39
CA PHE A 210 18.03 4.73 -16.52
C PHE A 210 18.55 5.78 -15.55
N TYR A 211 17.73 6.80 -15.30
CA TYR A 211 17.94 7.78 -14.26
C TYR A 211 17.04 7.44 -13.08
N SER A 212 17.63 7.37 -11.90
CA SER A 212 16.93 7.37 -10.62
C SER A 212 17.09 8.73 -9.97
N TYR A 213 16.03 9.25 -9.37
CA TYR A 213 16.14 10.45 -8.54
C TYR A 213 15.07 10.44 -7.46
N THR A 214 15.48 10.71 -6.23
CA THR A 214 14.61 10.73 -5.06
C THR A 214 14.44 12.16 -4.57
N ILE A 215 13.19 12.59 -4.38
CA ILE A 215 12.87 13.77 -3.57
C ILE A 215 12.37 13.35 -2.20
N LYS A 216 12.51 14.23 -1.22
CA LYS A 216 11.95 14.09 0.13
C LYS A 216 10.97 15.22 0.43
N PRO A 217 9.72 15.15 -0.08
CA PRO A 217 8.75 16.23 0.03
C PRO A 217 8.36 16.45 1.50
N LYS A 218 8.55 17.66 2.02
CA LYS A 218 8.18 17.97 3.42
C LYS A 218 6.78 18.55 3.47
N GLY A 219 6.02 18.25 4.51
CA GLY A 219 4.66 18.78 4.71
C GLY A 219 3.58 17.96 4.01
N TYR A 220 2.41 18.59 3.84
CA TYR A 220 1.23 17.95 3.25
C TYR A 220 0.97 18.46 1.84
N TYR A 221 0.40 17.62 0.99
CA TYR A 221 0.11 17.94 -0.40
C TYR A 221 -1.35 17.64 -0.74
N LEU A 222 -1.95 18.45 -1.61
CA LEU A 222 -3.27 18.13 -2.15
C LEU A 222 -3.14 17.00 -3.16
N ARG A 223 -3.96 15.96 -3.01
CA ARG A 223 -3.96 14.80 -3.90
C ARG A 223 -4.08 15.19 -5.38
N GLU A 224 -5.00 16.08 -5.69
CA GLU A 224 -5.30 16.54 -7.06
C GLU A 224 -4.09 17.21 -7.70
N GLU A 225 -3.35 18.06 -6.97
CA GLU A 225 -2.15 18.73 -7.48
C GLU A 225 -1.01 17.75 -7.76
N VAL A 226 -0.85 16.73 -6.91
CA VAL A 226 0.13 15.66 -7.14
C VAL A 226 -0.25 14.86 -8.38
N GLU A 227 -1.51 14.44 -8.50
CA GLU A 227 -1.99 13.70 -9.67
C GLU A 227 -1.85 14.52 -10.96
N ASP A 228 -2.13 15.83 -10.93
CA ASP A 228 -1.98 16.72 -12.08
C ASP A 228 -0.52 16.95 -12.48
N PHE A 229 0.40 16.96 -11.51
CA PHE A 229 1.84 16.93 -11.79
C PHE A 229 2.22 15.65 -12.55
N PHE A 230 1.79 14.48 -12.07
CA PHE A 230 2.11 13.20 -12.71
C PHE A 230 1.50 13.04 -14.11
N LYS A 231 0.31 13.58 -14.36
CA LYS A 231 -0.30 13.61 -15.71
C LYS A 231 0.51 14.40 -16.74
N LYS A 232 1.33 15.36 -16.30
CA LYS A 232 2.16 16.22 -17.17
C LYS A 232 3.57 15.66 -17.38
N LEU A 233 3.94 14.59 -16.69
CA LEU A 233 5.26 13.98 -16.86
C LEU A 233 5.40 13.38 -18.26
N PRO A 234 6.61 13.42 -18.84
CA PRO A 234 6.86 12.80 -20.14
C PRO A 234 6.76 11.27 -20.01
N PRO A 235 6.36 10.55 -21.08
CA PRO A 235 6.18 9.10 -21.06
C PRO A 235 7.48 8.32 -20.83
N GLU A 236 8.64 8.95 -20.96
CA GLU A 236 9.97 8.41 -20.64
C GLU A 236 10.23 8.33 -19.12
N ILE A 237 9.42 8.99 -18.29
CA ILE A 237 9.38 8.72 -16.84
C ILE A 237 8.38 7.59 -16.62
N TYR A 238 8.92 6.41 -16.31
CA TYR A 238 8.14 5.17 -16.27
C TYR A 238 7.49 4.91 -14.94
N ARG A 239 8.15 5.29 -13.86
CA ARG A 239 7.68 4.93 -12.52
C ARG A 239 8.00 6.03 -11.53
N ALA A 240 7.10 6.21 -10.58
CA ALA A 240 7.44 6.80 -9.31
C ALA A 240 6.82 6.00 -8.19
N LYS A 241 7.55 5.86 -7.09
CA LYS A 241 7.05 5.20 -5.89
C LYS A 241 7.50 5.97 -4.66
N GLY A 242 6.64 5.96 -3.65
CA GLY A 242 7.06 6.38 -2.32
C GLY A 242 5.90 6.69 -1.42
N ILE A 243 6.17 7.47 -0.39
CA ILE A 243 5.24 7.80 0.68
C ILE A 243 5.01 9.30 0.66
N LEU A 244 3.74 9.69 0.69
CA LEU A 244 3.33 11.09 0.75
C LEU A 244 2.32 11.31 1.87
N TYR A 245 2.43 12.46 2.51
CA TYR A 245 1.40 12.96 3.41
C TYR A 245 0.42 13.80 2.60
N ILE A 246 -0.75 13.23 2.37
CA ILE A 246 -1.83 13.90 1.64
C ILE A 246 -2.70 14.66 2.63
N ALA A 247 -2.97 15.93 2.33
CA ALA A 247 -3.66 16.84 3.25
C ALA A 247 -5.08 16.35 3.58
N GLN A 248 -5.73 15.70 2.62
CA GLN A 248 -7.04 15.07 2.74
C GLN A 248 -7.04 13.72 3.49
N SER A 249 -5.88 13.20 3.89
CA SER A 249 -5.76 11.90 4.56
C SER A 249 -5.28 12.06 6.01
N PRO A 250 -5.87 11.36 6.99
CA PRO A 250 -5.35 11.32 8.35
C PRO A 250 -4.09 10.44 8.50
N ILE A 251 -3.83 9.58 7.51
CA ILE A 251 -2.71 8.64 7.48
C ILE A 251 -1.80 8.90 6.28
N PRO A 252 -0.50 8.54 6.35
CA PRO A 252 0.37 8.57 5.18
C PRO A 252 -0.14 7.60 4.10
N LEU A 253 0.09 7.94 2.84
CA LEU A 253 -0.32 7.13 1.70
C LEU A 253 0.90 6.71 0.89
N ALA A 254 0.90 5.43 0.53
CA ALA A 254 1.77 4.85 -0.48
C ALA A 254 1.29 5.33 -1.86
N PHE A 255 2.15 6.02 -2.60
CA PHE A 255 1.88 6.46 -3.96
C PHE A 255 2.63 5.56 -4.95
N ASN A 256 1.92 5.10 -5.98
CA ASN A 256 2.50 4.39 -7.11
C ASN A 256 2.09 5.08 -8.41
N TYR A 257 3.07 5.41 -9.23
CA TYR A 257 2.90 5.79 -10.62
C TYR A 257 3.63 4.78 -11.49
N THR A 258 2.99 4.26 -12.54
CA THR A 258 3.62 3.39 -13.53
C THR A 258 3.00 3.65 -14.89
N CYS A 259 3.80 4.14 -15.84
CA CYS A 259 3.42 4.33 -17.24
C CYS A 259 2.07 5.05 -17.42
N GLY A 260 1.85 6.15 -16.69
CA GLY A 260 0.62 6.95 -16.74
C GLY A 260 -0.46 6.53 -15.72
N TYR A 261 -0.37 5.33 -15.14
CA TYR A 261 -1.31 4.86 -14.13
C TYR A 261 -0.87 5.28 -12.73
N MET A 262 -1.81 5.81 -11.94
CA MET A 262 -1.59 6.23 -10.56
C MET A 262 -2.45 5.41 -9.61
N SER A 263 -1.87 4.97 -8.49
CA SER A 263 -2.62 4.36 -7.39
C SER A 263 -2.13 4.88 -6.05
N TRP A 264 -3.04 4.85 -5.09
CA TRP A 264 -2.80 5.25 -3.71
C TRP A 264 -3.22 4.11 -2.80
N GLU A 265 -2.32 3.72 -1.90
CA GLU A 265 -2.53 2.65 -0.94
C GLU A 265 -2.34 3.19 0.49
N ARG A 266 -3.04 2.61 1.45
CA ARG A 266 -2.88 2.97 2.86
C ARG A 266 -1.68 2.26 3.44
N ILE A 267 -0.98 2.93 4.34
CA ILE A 267 0.11 2.34 5.10
C ILE A 267 -0.04 2.66 6.59
N ASP A 268 0.23 1.66 7.43
CA ASP A 268 -0.03 1.72 8.87
C ASP A 268 1.25 1.95 9.70
N TYR A 269 2.28 2.54 9.10
CA TYR A 269 3.54 2.88 9.77
C TYR A 269 4.02 4.27 9.36
N THR A 270 4.91 4.84 10.17
CA THR A 270 5.44 6.19 9.96
C THR A 270 6.76 6.08 9.23
N GLU A 271 6.88 6.79 8.11
CA GLU A 271 8.14 7.01 7.41
C GLU A 271 8.23 8.45 6.95
N GLU A 272 9.44 8.95 6.73
CA GLU A 272 9.62 10.21 6.03
C GLU A 272 9.02 10.14 4.63
N SER A 273 8.38 11.21 4.18
CA SER A 273 7.95 11.30 2.79
C SER A 273 9.13 11.14 1.85
N PHE A 274 8.94 10.34 0.81
CA PHE A 274 9.86 10.29 -0.31
C PHE A 274 9.11 9.97 -1.58
N LEU A 275 9.68 10.37 -2.72
CA LEU A 275 9.26 9.90 -4.03
C LEU A 275 10.50 9.62 -4.87
N THR A 276 10.64 8.37 -5.28
CA THR A 276 11.70 7.91 -6.18
C THR A 276 11.14 7.82 -7.59
N PHE A 277 11.73 8.55 -8.53
CA PHE A 277 11.38 8.55 -9.94
C PHE A 277 12.37 7.71 -10.74
N ILE A 278 11.86 6.99 -11.75
CA ILE A 278 12.66 6.15 -12.64
C ILE A 278 12.23 6.37 -14.08
N GLY A 279 13.19 6.63 -14.97
CA GLY A 279 12.93 6.82 -16.39
C GLY A 279 14.18 6.82 -17.27
N GLU A 280 13.98 6.98 -18.57
CA GLU A 280 15.05 7.14 -19.58
C GLU A 280 15.59 8.57 -19.67
N VAL A 281 14.86 9.54 -19.10
CA VAL A 281 15.27 10.94 -19.03
C VAL A 281 15.43 11.37 -17.57
N PRO A 282 16.36 12.29 -17.25
CA PRO A 282 16.45 12.86 -15.91
C PRO A 282 15.11 13.51 -15.52
N CYS A 283 14.58 13.21 -14.33
CA CYS A 283 13.34 13.83 -13.88
C CYS A 283 13.54 15.25 -13.33
N HIS A 284 14.78 15.62 -12.97
CA HIS A 284 15.09 16.89 -12.30
C HIS A 284 14.48 18.15 -12.95
N PRO A 285 14.48 18.31 -14.29
CA PRO A 285 13.90 19.48 -14.94
C PRO A 285 12.40 19.67 -14.70
N TYR A 286 11.67 18.59 -14.42
CA TYR A 286 10.22 18.61 -14.19
C TYR A 286 9.87 18.88 -12.73
N LEU A 287 10.78 18.57 -11.79
CA LEU A 287 10.54 18.71 -10.36
C LEU A 287 10.35 20.15 -9.89
N LYS A 288 10.75 21.15 -10.69
CA LYS A 288 10.44 22.57 -10.43
C LYS A 288 8.92 22.84 -10.38
N ASP A 289 8.14 22.01 -11.07
CA ASP A 289 6.68 22.10 -11.16
C ASP A 289 6.01 21.15 -10.16
N PHE A 290 6.78 20.47 -9.29
CA PHE A 290 6.22 19.66 -8.22
C PHE A 290 5.45 20.58 -7.25
N PRO A 291 4.25 20.18 -6.78
CA PRO A 291 3.43 21.03 -5.94
C PRO A 291 4.17 21.51 -4.68
N SER A 292 3.83 22.71 -4.20
CA SER A 292 4.32 23.21 -2.91
C SER A 292 3.49 22.63 -1.76
N PRO A 293 4.07 22.44 -0.56
CA PRO A 293 3.30 21.95 0.58
C PRO A 293 2.21 22.94 0.98
N CYS A 294 1.05 22.41 1.35
CA CYS A 294 -0.11 23.15 1.82
C CYS A 294 -0.36 22.91 3.31
N GLU A 295 -1.09 23.83 3.94
CA GLU A 295 -1.72 23.57 5.22
C GLU A 295 -2.78 22.48 5.08
N ARG A 296 -3.06 21.74 6.16
CA ARG A 296 -4.10 20.71 6.14
C ARG A 296 -5.48 21.37 6.20
N PRO A 297 -6.31 21.23 5.15
CA PRO A 297 -7.67 21.68 5.22
C PRO A 297 -8.44 20.68 6.10
N GLN A 298 -8.72 21.08 7.34
CA GLN A 298 -9.45 20.28 8.33
C GLN A 298 -10.78 19.74 7.75
N ASP A 299 -11.47 20.59 7.01
CA ASP A 299 -12.72 20.30 6.32
C ASP A 299 -12.62 19.26 5.19
N LEU A 300 -11.45 19.07 4.60
CA LEU A 300 -11.25 18.21 3.42
C LEU A 300 -10.69 16.83 3.78
N MET A 301 -10.56 16.50 5.08
CA MET A 301 -10.11 15.17 5.47
C MET A 301 -11.21 14.13 5.22
N ILE A 302 -10.89 13.16 4.37
CA ILE A 302 -11.81 12.11 3.95
C ILE A 302 -11.70 10.93 4.93
N PRO A 303 -12.83 10.33 5.35
CA PRO A 303 -12.82 9.12 6.16
C PRO A 303 -12.03 7.97 5.51
N ILE A 304 -11.24 7.26 6.32
CA ILE A 304 -10.57 6.03 5.92
C ILE A 304 -11.49 4.81 6.11
N THR A 305 -12.49 4.86 6.98
CA THR A 305 -13.47 3.77 7.06
C THR A 305 -14.63 3.99 6.08
N SER A 306 -15.57 3.04 6.04
CA SER A 306 -16.84 3.27 5.35
C SER A 306 -17.50 4.57 5.87
N TYR A 307 -18.20 5.29 4.98
CA TYR A 307 -18.86 6.55 5.35
C TYR A 307 -20.17 6.77 4.60
N ASP A 308 -21.04 7.62 5.15
CA ASP A 308 -22.31 8.02 4.55
C ASP A 308 -22.47 9.55 4.57
N THR A 309 -22.94 10.11 3.45
CA THR A 309 -23.12 11.56 3.26
C THR A 309 -24.58 12.00 3.37
N ARG A 310 -25.55 11.10 3.50
CA ARG A 310 -26.98 11.46 3.61
C ARG A 310 -27.26 12.27 4.87
N ASN A 311 -28.22 13.18 4.76
CA ASN A 311 -28.70 14.01 5.87
C ASN A 311 -29.97 13.40 6.49
N GLY A 312 -30.25 13.71 7.76
CA GLY A 312 -31.48 13.27 8.46
C GLY A 312 -31.45 11.82 8.95
N ILE A 313 -30.35 11.11 8.73
CA ILE A 313 -30.08 9.78 9.25
C ILE A 313 -28.92 9.80 10.24
N ALA A 314 -28.83 8.76 11.06
CA ALA A 314 -27.74 8.50 11.97
C ALA A 314 -27.46 6.99 12.02
N TYR A 315 -26.31 6.63 12.57
CA TYR A 315 -25.97 5.24 12.87
C TYR A 315 -26.03 5.02 14.37
N TYR A 316 -26.71 3.96 14.81
CA TYR A 316 -26.67 3.46 16.18
C TYR A 316 -26.46 1.96 16.15
N ARG A 317 -25.40 1.47 16.82
CA ARG A 317 -24.97 0.06 16.78
C ARG A 317 -24.91 -0.49 15.35
N ARG A 318 -24.30 0.28 14.45
CA ARG A 318 -24.12 -0.01 13.02
C ARG A 318 -25.42 -0.14 12.20
N LYS A 319 -26.57 0.29 12.75
CA LYS A 319 -27.84 0.33 12.03
C LYS A 319 -28.24 1.76 11.72
N ILE A 320 -28.80 1.96 10.53
CA ILE A 320 -29.38 3.24 10.13
C ILE A 320 -30.64 3.49 10.98
N VAL A 321 -30.68 4.64 11.63
CA VAL A 321 -31.80 5.15 12.42
C VAL A 321 -32.00 6.63 12.11
N SER A 322 -33.09 7.25 12.59
CA SER A 322 -33.21 8.70 12.56
C SER A 322 -32.27 9.36 13.58
N GLU A 323 -31.85 10.60 13.31
CA GLU A 323 -31.02 11.40 14.23
C GLU A 323 -31.63 11.47 15.63
N ARG A 324 -32.94 11.76 15.71
CA ARG A 324 -33.68 11.83 16.98
C ARG A 324 -33.64 10.51 17.75
N ARG A 325 -33.76 9.38 17.06
CA ARG A 325 -33.68 8.05 17.69
C ARG A 325 -32.27 7.75 18.18
N ALA A 326 -31.24 8.05 17.38
CA ALA A 326 -29.85 7.88 17.80
C ALA A 326 -29.54 8.68 19.08
N ILE A 327 -29.96 9.95 19.13
CA ILE A 327 -29.79 10.81 20.31
C ILE A 327 -30.47 10.20 21.54
N LYS A 328 -31.74 9.79 21.42
CA LYS A 328 -32.47 9.15 22.53
C LYS A 328 -31.81 7.87 23.03
N GLU A 329 -31.32 7.02 22.12
CA GLU A 329 -30.65 5.77 22.50
C GLU A 329 -29.25 6.00 23.08
N VAL A 330 -28.53 7.02 22.60
CA VAL A 330 -27.29 7.46 23.24
C VAL A 330 -27.57 7.86 24.67
N ILE A 331 -28.51 8.78 24.91
CA ILE A 331 -28.87 9.29 26.24
C ILE A 331 -29.17 8.16 27.22
N LYS A 332 -30.00 7.19 26.83
CA LYS A 332 -30.32 6.01 27.66
C LYS A 332 -29.10 5.15 28.00
N THR A 333 -28.05 5.18 27.19
CA THR A 333 -26.84 4.38 27.39
C THR A 333 -25.84 5.08 28.34
N LEU A 334 -26.05 6.37 28.70
CA LEU A 334 -25.02 7.21 29.34
C LEU A 334 -24.84 7.01 30.85
N GLU A 335 -25.57 6.13 31.52
CA GLU A 335 -25.76 6.26 32.97
C GLU A 335 -24.64 5.74 33.91
N LYS A 336 -23.48 5.20 33.48
CA LYS A 336 -22.52 4.65 34.48
C LYS A 336 -21.07 4.30 34.10
N GLU A 337 -20.55 4.68 32.93
CA GLU A 337 -19.17 4.32 32.53
C GLU A 337 -18.34 5.58 32.20
N ASP A 338 -17.08 5.64 32.64
CA ASP A 338 -16.19 6.80 32.55
C ASP A 338 -16.01 7.26 31.08
N PHE A 339 -16.51 8.45 30.71
CA PHE A 339 -16.29 9.02 29.38
C PHE A 339 -14.88 9.62 29.27
N VAL A 340 -14.27 9.46 28.10
CA VAL A 340 -13.15 10.28 27.66
C VAL A 340 -13.61 11.02 26.42
N ILE A 341 -13.61 12.33 26.51
CA ILE A 341 -14.01 13.20 25.42
C ILE A 341 -12.75 13.50 24.63
N VAL A 342 -12.79 13.29 23.32
CA VAL A 342 -11.71 13.65 22.41
C VAL A 342 -12.23 14.82 21.60
N SER A 343 -11.62 15.99 21.77
CA SER A 343 -12.11 17.24 21.18
C SER A 343 -10.96 18.07 20.61
N ALA A 344 -11.22 18.79 19.53
CA ALA A 344 -10.29 19.80 19.01
C ALA A 344 -10.47 21.18 19.69
N GLY A 345 -11.59 21.40 20.37
CA GLY A 345 -11.95 22.69 20.99
C GLY A 345 -11.49 22.85 22.44
N SER A 346 -11.62 24.07 22.96
CA SER A 346 -11.25 24.46 24.34
C SER A 346 -12.30 24.15 25.41
N TYR A 347 -13.26 23.28 25.12
CA TYR A 347 -14.37 22.97 26.01
C TYR A 347 -13.98 21.82 26.94
N ASP A 348 -13.89 22.11 28.24
CA ASP A 348 -13.76 21.08 29.26
C ASP A 348 -15.16 20.76 29.79
N LEU A 349 -15.67 19.56 29.50
CA LEU A 349 -16.94 19.08 30.03
C LEU A 349 -16.67 18.37 31.34
N GLU A 350 -16.55 19.10 32.44
CA GLU A 350 -16.44 18.50 33.77
C GLU A 350 -17.70 17.66 34.09
N PRO A 351 -17.57 16.48 34.74
CA PRO A 351 -16.36 15.90 35.32
C PRO A 351 -15.56 14.98 34.37
N TYR A 352 -15.81 15.02 33.06
CA TYR A 352 -15.22 14.08 32.11
C TYR A 352 -13.80 14.44 31.67
N LYS A 353 -12.95 13.42 31.52
CA LYS A 353 -11.58 13.58 31.00
C LYS A 353 -11.64 14.05 29.54
N THR A 354 -11.07 15.22 29.24
CA THR A 354 -10.98 15.74 27.87
C THR A 354 -9.55 15.63 27.35
N LEU A 355 -9.37 14.94 26.23
CA LEU A 355 -8.11 14.85 25.49
C LEU A 355 -8.19 15.78 24.28
N ARG A 356 -7.25 16.73 24.24
CA ARG A 356 -7.15 17.72 23.15
C ARG A 356 -6.21 17.22 22.06
N ILE A 357 -6.63 17.31 20.82
CA ILE A 357 -5.75 17.07 19.65
C ILE A 357 -5.33 18.44 19.12
N SER A 358 -4.11 18.86 19.44
CA SER A 358 -3.54 20.13 18.97
C SER A 358 -2.83 20.02 17.62
N ASP A 359 -2.45 18.81 17.22
CA ASP A 359 -1.81 18.49 15.96
C ASP A 359 -2.41 17.21 15.40
N TYR A 360 -2.78 17.23 14.12
CA TYR A 360 -3.32 16.08 13.41
C TYR A 360 -2.24 15.25 12.71
N SER A 361 -0.95 15.54 12.92
CA SER A 361 0.13 14.72 12.40
C SER A 361 -0.04 13.26 12.77
N TYR A 362 0.35 12.38 11.85
CA TYR A 362 0.16 10.94 12.03
C TYR A 362 0.81 10.43 13.32
N SER A 363 2.01 10.93 13.67
CA SER A 363 2.69 10.59 14.92
C SER A 363 1.90 11.03 16.16
N ALA A 364 1.29 12.23 16.14
CA ALA A 364 0.42 12.69 17.21
C ALA A 364 -0.84 11.82 17.34
N LEU A 365 -1.45 11.44 16.20
CA LEU A 365 -2.62 10.55 16.16
C LEU A 365 -2.30 9.15 16.69
N VAL A 366 -1.15 8.56 16.31
CA VAL A 366 -0.68 7.27 16.82
C VAL A 366 -0.47 7.33 18.34
N LYS A 367 0.23 8.35 18.84
CA LYS A 367 0.43 8.54 20.29
C LYS A 367 -0.90 8.69 21.04
N MET A 368 -1.85 9.42 20.45
CA MET A 368 -3.19 9.56 21.03
C MET A 368 -3.93 8.22 21.05
N LYS A 369 -3.87 7.45 19.96
CA LYS A 369 -4.43 6.10 19.88
C LYS A 369 -3.86 5.21 20.98
N GLU A 370 -2.53 5.15 21.13
CA GLU A 370 -1.88 4.33 22.16
C GLU A 370 -2.31 4.73 23.57
N ASN A 371 -2.40 6.03 23.85
CA ASN A 371 -2.92 6.53 25.12
C ASN A 371 -4.36 6.08 25.37
N LEU A 372 -5.22 6.15 24.35
CA LEU A 372 -6.62 5.73 24.43
C LEU A 372 -6.75 4.20 24.60
N GLU A 373 -5.87 3.40 24.01
CA GLU A 373 -5.85 1.94 24.19
C GLU A 373 -5.50 1.53 25.63
N MET A 374 -4.71 2.34 26.34
CA MET A 374 -4.36 2.13 27.74
C MET A 374 -5.46 2.52 28.73
N GLU A 375 -6.44 3.33 28.30
CA GLU A 375 -7.61 3.64 29.12
C GLU A 375 -8.45 2.38 29.37
N LYS A 376 -9.16 2.31 30.50
CA LYS A 376 -9.97 1.12 30.86
C LYS A 376 -10.96 0.81 29.73
N LYS A 377 -11.12 -0.47 29.38
CA LYS A 377 -11.88 -1.05 28.24
C LYS A 377 -13.37 -0.65 28.07
N ARG A 378 -13.87 0.38 28.76
CA ARG A 378 -15.26 0.85 28.70
C ARG A 378 -15.37 2.36 28.59
N VAL A 379 -14.37 3.01 27.99
CA VAL A 379 -14.45 4.44 27.71
C VAL A 379 -15.34 4.67 26.49
N ILE A 380 -16.38 5.50 26.67
CA ILE A 380 -17.13 6.07 25.56
C ILE A 380 -16.32 7.26 25.02
N LEU A 381 -15.88 7.17 23.76
CA LEU A 381 -15.14 8.25 23.10
C LEU A 381 -16.12 9.16 22.38
N LEU A 382 -16.31 10.37 22.91
CA LEU A 382 -17.07 11.42 22.23
C LEU A 382 -16.11 12.23 21.36
N MET A 383 -16.26 12.13 20.03
CA MET A 383 -15.45 12.89 19.08
C MET A 383 -16.23 14.11 18.61
N LYS A 384 -15.76 15.30 18.97
CA LYS A 384 -16.41 16.59 18.67
C LYS A 384 -15.41 17.58 18.11
N ASP A 385 -15.83 18.33 17.08
CA ASP A 385 -15.01 19.35 16.41
C ASP A 385 -13.72 18.76 15.80
N ILE A 386 -13.69 17.44 15.59
CA ILE A 386 -12.58 16.72 14.97
C ILE A 386 -12.94 16.49 13.51
N PRO A 387 -12.02 16.73 12.56
CA PRO A 387 -12.22 16.34 11.16
C PRO A 387 -12.72 14.90 11.04
N ASP A 388 -13.80 14.66 10.30
CA ASP A 388 -14.42 13.33 10.21
C ASP A 388 -13.41 12.26 9.74
N GLY A 389 -12.44 12.65 8.89
CA GLY A 389 -11.28 11.82 8.53
C GLY A 389 -10.44 11.38 9.73
N VAL A 390 -10.10 12.29 10.64
CA VAL A 390 -9.39 11.97 11.88
C VAL A 390 -10.24 11.13 12.82
N ALA A 391 -11.54 11.42 12.95
CA ALA A 391 -12.44 10.58 13.73
C ALA A 391 -12.48 9.14 13.19
N SER A 392 -12.48 8.99 11.86
CA SER A 392 -12.45 7.67 11.22
C SER A 392 -11.18 6.87 11.51
N PHE A 393 -10.02 7.51 11.69
CA PHE A 393 -8.78 6.86 12.11
C PHE A 393 -8.94 6.18 13.47
N PHE A 394 -9.56 6.87 14.45
CA PHE A 394 -9.82 6.28 15.74
C PHE A 394 -10.94 5.23 15.71
N VAL A 395 -11.95 5.39 14.84
CA VAL A 395 -12.99 4.36 14.63
C VAL A 395 -12.37 3.07 14.11
N ASP A 396 -11.51 3.16 13.10
CA ASP A 396 -10.79 2.01 12.55
C ASP A 396 -9.97 1.30 13.62
N ALA A 397 -9.18 2.06 14.38
CA ALA A 397 -8.27 1.53 15.38
C ALA A 397 -8.97 0.97 16.63
N LEU A 398 -10.03 1.64 17.13
CA LEU A 398 -10.54 1.43 18.50
C LEU A 398 -11.97 0.88 18.56
N SER A 399 -12.73 0.82 17.46
CA SER A 399 -14.15 0.40 17.49
C SER A 399 -14.39 -1.04 17.98
N ARG A 400 -13.34 -1.88 17.99
CA ARG A 400 -13.40 -3.25 18.51
C ARG A 400 -13.31 -3.31 20.04
N THR A 401 -12.68 -2.31 20.66
CA THR A 401 -12.40 -2.26 22.10
C THR A 401 -13.16 -1.15 22.82
N HIS A 402 -13.59 -0.12 22.09
CA HIS A 402 -14.23 1.08 22.61
C HIS A 402 -15.56 1.37 21.93
N LYS A 403 -16.51 1.93 22.68
CA LYS A 403 -17.74 2.50 22.11
C LYS A 403 -17.47 3.92 21.67
N ILE A 404 -17.46 4.18 20.37
CA ILE A 404 -17.18 5.51 19.82
C ILE A 404 -18.49 6.20 19.43
N ILE A 405 -18.71 7.40 19.99
CA ILE A 405 -19.78 8.32 19.59
C ILE A 405 -19.13 9.42 18.73
N HIS A 406 -19.39 9.35 17.44
CA HIS A 406 -18.91 10.30 16.46
C HIS A 406 -19.96 11.40 16.20
N LEU A 407 -19.60 12.65 16.46
CA LEU A 407 -20.39 13.81 16.07
C LEU A 407 -19.78 14.43 14.82
N GLY A 408 -20.26 13.98 13.67
CA GLY A 408 -19.72 14.37 12.37
C GLY A 408 -20.29 15.68 11.85
N SER A 409 -19.52 16.34 10.98
CA SER A 409 -19.93 17.57 10.30
C SER A 409 -20.34 17.32 8.84
N ARG A 410 -19.63 16.43 8.13
CA ARG A 410 -19.83 16.12 6.70
C ARG A 410 -20.17 14.65 6.45
N TYR A 411 -19.62 13.74 7.24
CA TYR A 411 -19.73 12.30 7.07
C TYR A 411 -20.29 11.62 8.32
N LEU A 412 -21.07 10.57 8.11
CA LEU A 412 -21.38 9.58 9.14
C LEU A 412 -20.40 8.42 9.02
N LEU A 413 -20.04 7.81 10.15
CA LEU A 413 -19.12 6.68 10.23
C LEU A 413 -19.90 5.42 10.70
N PRO A 414 -20.33 4.53 9.79
CA PRO A 414 -21.16 3.37 10.10
C PRO A 414 -20.54 2.39 11.10
N GLU A 415 -19.20 2.33 11.15
CA GLU A 415 -18.45 1.42 12.00
C GLU A 415 -18.38 1.86 13.46
N SER A 416 -18.67 3.14 13.73
CA SER A 416 -18.78 3.67 15.09
C SER A 416 -19.94 3.03 15.88
N TYR A 417 -19.89 3.13 17.20
CA TYR A 417 -21.02 2.70 18.04
C TYR A 417 -22.23 3.61 17.81
N THR A 418 -22.00 4.91 17.66
CA THR A 418 -22.99 5.87 17.19
C THR A 418 -22.32 6.92 16.32
N SER A 419 -22.92 7.28 15.19
CA SER A 419 -22.53 8.43 14.40
C SER A 419 -23.75 9.29 14.10
N ILE A 420 -23.65 10.58 14.43
CA ILE A 420 -24.72 11.57 14.22
C ILE A 420 -24.10 12.77 13.52
N LYS A 421 -24.80 13.30 12.52
CA LYS A 421 -24.45 14.55 11.86
C LYS A 421 -25.08 15.71 12.63
N LEU A 422 -24.25 16.60 13.19
CA LEU A 422 -24.73 17.77 13.92
C LEU A 422 -24.36 19.03 13.15
N ASN A 423 -25.15 19.35 12.13
CA ASN A 423 -24.82 20.37 11.12
C ASN A 423 -25.01 21.82 11.60
N SER A 424 -25.24 22.06 12.89
CA SER A 424 -25.43 23.40 13.46
C SER A 424 -24.93 23.46 14.89
N ASN A 425 -24.27 24.55 15.25
CA ASN A 425 -23.81 24.81 16.62
C ASN A 425 -24.95 24.73 17.65
N GLU A 426 -26.18 25.10 17.29
CA GLU A 426 -27.35 24.98 18.15
C GLU A 426 -27.70 23.52 18.48
N LYS A 427 -27.80 22.64 17.46
CA LYS A 427 -27.99 21.19 17.67
C LYS A 427 -26.87 20.57 18.52
N ILE A 428 -25.63 21.00 18.29
CA ILE A 428 -24.47 20.54 19.08
C ILE A 428 -24.61 20.98 20.53
N LYS A 429 -24.88 22.26 20.77
CA LYS A 429 -25.04 22.82 22.11
C LYS A 429 -26.19 22.15 22.86
N ALA A 430 -27.34 21.97 22.23
CA ALA A 430 -28.48 21.27 22.81
C ALA A 430 -28.14 19.82 23.16
N PHE A 431 -27.43 19.11 22.27
CA PHE A 431 -26.98 17.74 22.55
C PHE A 431 -26.03 17.69 23.77
N LEU A 432 -25.06 18.60 23.85
CA LEU A 432 -24.10 18.64 24.97
C LEU A 432 -24.74 19.10 26.28
N GLU A 433 -25.66 20.06 26.24
CA GLU A 433 -26.45 20.47 27.42
C GLU A 433 -27.23 19.28 27.97
N ILE A 434 -27.86 18.50 27.09
CA ILE A 434 -28.50 17.24 27.48
C ILE A 434 -27.47 16.31 28.12
N LEU A 435 -26.31 16.05 27.49
CA LEU A 435 -25.27 15.20 28.08
C LEU A 435 -24.84 15.69 29.49
N SER A 436 -24.66 16.99 29.69
CA SER A 436 -24.26 17.59 30.96
C SER A 436 -25.35 17.51 32.03
N ALA A 437 -26.63 17.58 31.65
CA ALA A 437 -27.74 17.46 32.59
C ALA A 437 -27.86 16.03 33.16
N PHE A 438 -27.49 15.02 32.38
CA PHE A 438 -27.48 13.61 32.81
C PHE A 438 -26.29 13.25 33.71
N SER A 439 -25.25 14.08 33.78
CA SER A 439 -24.03 13.79 34.55
C SER A 439 -24.11 14.17 36.03
N ASN A 440 -25.15 14.88 36.48
CA ASN A 440 -25.35 15.24 37.91
C ASN A 440 -26.79 15.67 38.31
N CYS A 441 -27.86 15.12 37.72
CA CYS A 441 -29.23 15.48 38.12
C CYS A 441 -30.04 14.28 38.63
N PRO A 442 -30.54 14.28 39.89
CA PRO A 442 -31.40 13.22 40.44
C PRO A 442 -32.85 13.27 39.92
N TYR A 443 -33.14 14.03 38.85
CA TYR A 443 -34.45 14.11 38.21
C TYR A 443 -34.32 14.17 36.69
N ALA A 444 -33.90 13.06 36.07
CA ALA A 444 -34.18 12.84 34.65
C ALA A 444 -35.56 12.18 34.53
N ASP A 445 -36.61 12.93 34.85
CA ASP A 445 -37.98 12.49 34.56
C ASP A 445 -38.29 12.76 33.08
N LYS A 446 -39.00 11.81 32.50
CA LYS A 446 -39.19 11.60 31.07
C LYS A 446 -40.06 12.72 30.48
N ASP A 447 -39.48 13.59 29.63
CA ASP A 447 -40.08 14.07 28.37
C ASP A 447 -39.24 15.21 27.73
N LEU A 448 -38.37 14.83 26.78
CA LEU A 448 -37.73 15.67 25.75
C LEU A 448 -37.58 14.85 24.43
#